data_AF-A0A7W0GM24-F1
#
_entry.id   AF-A0A7W0GM24-F1
#
_cell.length_a   1.000
_cell.length_b   1.000
_cell.length_c   1.000
_cell.angle_alpha   90.00
_cell.angle_beta   90.00
_cell.angle_gamma   90.00
#
_symmetry.space_group_name_H-M   'P 1'
#
loop_
_entity.id
_entity.type
_entity.pdbx_description
1 polymer ?
#
loop_
_entity_poly.entity_id
_entity_poly.type
_entity_poly.pdbx_seq_one_letter_code
_entity_poly.pdbx_strand_id
1 'polypeptide(L)' 'MQRDALFELLASSPAAVCVVTSNRRLARSLGAEFDRYQTELSRTVWETPQILPYTAFVATLYDSAQ' A
#
# COMPACT_ATOMS: atom_id res chain seq x y z
N MET A 1 5.67 -4.76 15.35
CA MET A 1 5.36 -6.15 14.95
C MET A 1 4.29 -6.26 13.88
N GLN A 2 2.99 -5.99 14.09
CA GLN A 2 1.99 -6.17 13.01
C GLN A 2 2.18 -5.22 11.80
N ARG A 3 2.60 -3.97 12.05
CA ARG A 3 2.81 -2.99 10.98
C ARG A 3 4.09 -3.24 10.17
N ASP A 4 5.19 -3.57 10.84
CA ASP A 4 6.46 -3.84 10.15
C ASP A 4 6.32 -5.10 9.26
N ALA A 5 5.60 -6.11 9.74
CA ALA A 5 5.26 -7.29 8.94
C ALA A 5 4.38 -6.96 7.73
N LEU A 6 3.43 -6.02 7.87
CA LEU A 6 2.66 -5.52 6.73
C LEU A 6 3.56 -4.82 5.71
N PHE A 7 4.50 -3.99 6.16
CA PHE A 7 5.41 -3.28 5.27
C PHE A 7 6.43 -4.22 4.61
N GLU A 8 6.91 -5.23 5.31
CA GLU A 8 7.74 -6.28 4.75
C GLU A 8 6.98 -7.08 3.66
N LEU A 9 5.71 -7.40 3.91
CA LEU A 9 4.85 -8.05 2.93
C LEU A 9 4.63 -7.16 1.68
N LEU A 10 4.33 -5.87 1.88
CA LEU A 10 4.18 -4.91 0.79
C LEU A 10 5.48 -4.71 0.00
N ALA A 11 6.63 -4.74 0.68
CA ALA A 11 7.94 -4.56 0.05
C ALA A 11 8.41 -5.80 -0.71
N SER A 12 7.92 -6.99 -0.36
CA SER A 12 8.27 -8.26 -1.00
C SER A 12 7.34 -8.64 -2.15
N SER A 13 6.08 -8.20 -2.13
CA SER A 13 5.09 -8.51 -3.18
C SER A 13 4.14 -7.33 -3.47
N PRO A 14 4.67 -6.16 -3.89
CA PRO A 14 3.89 -4.93 -4.05
C PRO A 14 2.70 -5.04 -5.02
N ALA A 15 2.84 -5.80 -6.11
CA ALA A 15 1.77 -6.01 -7.09
C ALA A 15 0.73 -7.08 -6.66
N ALA A 16 1.07 -7.97 -5.73
CA ALA A 16 0.20 -9.08 -5.32
C ALA A 16 -0.65 -8.76 -4.08
N VAL A 17 -0.40 -7.63 -3.42
CA VAL A 17 -1.03 -7.26 -2.15
C VAL A 17 -1.70 -5.91 -2.27
N CYS A 18 -3.02 -5.88 -2.12
CA CYS A 18 -3.80 -4.65 -2.03
C CYS A 18 -4.29 -4.44 -0.59
N VAL A 19 -3.84 -3.35 0.03
CA VAL A 19 -4.29 -2.94 1.36
C VAL A 19 -5.48 -2.01 1.23
N VAL A 20 -6.63 -2.47 1.73
CA VAL A 20 -7.86 -1.69 1.74
C VAL A 20 -8.02 -0.98 3.08
N THR A 21 -8.26 0.32 3.03
CA THR A 21 -8.39 1.19 4.20
C THR A 21 -9.79 1.78 4.31
N SER A 22 -10.19 2.15 5.52
CA SER A 22 -11.52 2.72 5.77
C SER A 22 -11.71 4.12 5.17
N ASN A 23 -10.62 4.88 4.98
CA ASN A 23 -10.70 6.24 4.44
C ASN A 23 -9.38 6.69 3.79
N ARG A 24 -9.47 7.78 3.01
CA ARG A 24 -8.33 8.38 2.30
C ARG A 24 -7.23 8.87 3.22
N ARG A 25 -7.56 9.36 4.43
CA ARG A 25 -6.57 9.85 5.38
C ARG A 25 -5.66 8.72 5.85
N LEU A 26 -6.23 7.55 6.14
CA LEU A 26 -5.48 6.38 6.56
C LEU A 26 -4.61 5.83 5.42
N ALA A 27 -5.14 5.73 4.19
CA ALA A 27 -4.34 5.31 3.02
C ALA A 27 -3.09 6.19 2.84
N ARG A 28 -3.25 7.51 2.92
CA ARG A 28 -2.13 8.47 2.79
C ARG A 28 -1.11 8.34 3.92
N SER A 29 -1.58 8.20 5.18
CA SER A 29 -0.68 8.01 6.32
C SER A 29 0.14 6.74 6.18
N LEU A 30 -0.49 5.64 5.79
CA LEU A 30 0.17 4.35 5.58
C LEU A 30 1.17 4.39 4.42
N GLY A 31 0.83 5.07 3.32
CA GLY A 31 1.78 5.30 2.22
C GLY A 31 3.04 6.05 2.68
N ALA A 32 2.86 7.17 3.40
CA ALA A 32 3.98 7.94 3.94
C ALA A 32 4.80 7.19 5.00
N GLU A 33 4.17 6.30 5.78
CA GLU A 33 4.87 5.39 6.69
C GLU A 33 5.67 4.33 5.93
N PHE A 34 5.12 3.76 4.86
CA PHE A 34 5.81 2.81 4.01
C PHE A 34 7.02 3.43 3.30
N ASP A 35 6.89 4.65 2.77
CA ASP A 35 8.01 5.35 2.11
C ASP A 35 9.17 5.59 3.10
N ARG A 36 8.86 5.96 4.35
CA ARG A 36 9.86 6.07 5.42
C ARG A 36 10.51 4.73 5.71
N TYR A 37 9.73 3.66 5.83
CA TYR A 37 10.25 2.31 6.05
C TYR A 37 11.21 1.88 4.93
N GLN A 38 10.89 2.15 3.66
CA GLN A 38 11.79 1.83 2.54
C GLN A 38 13.09 2.65 2.57
N THR A 39 13.00 3.92 2.99
CA THR A 39 14.16 4.80 3.16
C THR A 39 15.07 4.31 4.29
N GLU A 40 14.50 3.84 5.41
CA GLU A 40 15.23 3.23 6.53
C GLU A 40 15.95 1.94 6.11
N LEU A 41 15.40 1.20 5.14
CA LEU A 41 16.05 0.06 4.49
C LEU A 41 17.07 0.47 3.40
N SER A 42 17.44 1.75 3.32
CA SER A 42 18.39 2.30 2.33
C SER A 42 18.00 2.07 0.87
N ARG A 43 16.71 1.87 0.58
CA ARG A 43 16.21 1.82 -0.80
C ARG A 43 16.03 3.23 -1.34
N THR A 44 16.29 3.41 -2.62
CA THR A 44 16.14 4.70 -3.32
C THR A 44 15.03 4.66 -4.37
N VAL A 45 14.63 3.46 -4.80
CA VAL A 45 13.54 3.22 -5.75
C VAL A 45 12.76 1.98 -5.27
N TRP A 46 11.44 2.08 -5.27
CA TRP A 46 10.52 0.97 -5.00
C TRP A 46 9.24 1.13 -5.82
N GLU A 47 8.54 0.02 -6.01
CA GLU A 47 7.23 0.04 -6.66
C GLU A 47 6.19 0.72 -5.76
N THR A 48 5.26 1.46 -6.36
CA THR A 48 4.19 2.11 -5.61
C THR A 48 3.27 1.06 -4.98
N PRO A 49 3.11 1.05 -3.64
CA PRO A 49 2.29 0.05 -2.98
C PRO A 49 0.79 0.29 -3.27
N GLN A 50 0.02 -0.79 -3.40
CA GLN A 50 -1.43 -0.74 -3.58
C GLN A 50 -2.13 -0.51 -2.24
N ILE A 51 -2.15 0.73 -1.75
CA ILE A 51 -2.84 1.14 -0.51
C ILE A 51 -4.01 2.05 -0.88
N LEU A 52 -5.23 1.52 -0.86
CA LEU A 52 -6.42 2.18 -1.40
C LEU A 52 -7.49 2.37 -0.31
N PRO A 53 -8.27 3.46 -0.33
CA PRO A 53 -9.52 3.51 0.41
C PRO A 53 -10.54 2.55 -0.22
N TYR A 54 -11.45 1.99 0.60
CA TYR A 54 -12.46 1.03 0.16
C TYR A 54 -13.22 1.46 -1.11
N THR A 55 -13.61 2.73 -1.19
CA THR A 55 -14.34 3.26 -2.36
C THR A 55 -13.50 3.24 -3.64
N ALA A 56 -12.19 3.47 -3.55
CA ALA A 56 -11.31 3.39 -4.72
C ALA A 56 -11.05 1.93 -5.11
N PHE A 57 -10.89 1.04 -4.13
CA PHE A 57 -10.73 -0.40 -4.40
C PHE A 57 -11.91 -0.98 -5.19
N VAL A 58 -13.14 -0.68 -4.77
CA VAL A 58 -14.34 -1.13 -5.50
C VAL A 58 -14.40 -0.55 -6.91
N ALA A 59 -14.04 0.72 -7.09
CA ALA A 59 -13.98 1.33 -8.42
C ALA A 59 -12.97 0.61 -9.33
N THR A 60 -11.76 0.34 -8.84
CA THR A 60 -10.74 -0.40 -9.60
C THR A 60 -11.19 -1.80 -10.00
N LEU A 61 -11.90 -2.52 -9.11
CA LEU A 61 -12.47 -3.82 -9.46
C LEU A 61 -13.50 -3.72 -10.58
N TYR A 62 -14.38 -2.72 -10.50
CA TYR A 62 -15.38 -2.48 -11.55
C TYR A 62 -14.73 -2.17 -12.89
N ASP A 63 -13.75 -1.26 -12.91
CA ASP A 63 -13.00 -0.89 -14.10
C ASP A 63 -12.26 -2.10 -14.72
N SER A 64 -11.76 -3.02 -13.87
CA SER A 64 -11.06 -4.23 -14.33
C SER A 64 -11.96 -5.34 -14.87
N ALA A 65 -13.25 -5.31 -14.55
CA ALA A 65 -14.23 -6.30 -14.99
C ALA A 65 -14.87 -5.96 -16.35
N GLN A 66 -14.51 -4.80 -16.92
CA GLN A 66 -14.98 -4.29 -18.20
C GLN A 66 -14.02 -4.65 -19.33
#